data_AF-A0A1B2EQ77-F1
#
_entry.id   AF-A0A1B2EQ77-F1
#
_cell.length_a   1.000
_cell.length_b   1.000
_cell.length_c   1.000
_cell.angle_alpha   90.00
_cell.angle_beta   90.00
_cell.angle_gamma   90.00
#
_symmetry.space_group_name_H-M   'P 1'
#
loop_
_entity.id
_entity.type
_entity.pdbx_description
1 polymer ?
#
loop_
_entity_poly.entity_id
_entity_poly.type
_entity_poly.pdbx_seq_one_letter_code
_entity_poly.pdbx_strand_id
1 'polypeptide(L)'
;MTSPGGSNKPLSSTALRELVSDLAGKIDRLEQEVEQLRLDNSNLRLDNQALKDEIARLKHLPPRPPFKPSGMEKAGAVMSGWRPFGNVIVVDV
;
A
#
# COMPACT_ATOMS: atom_id res chain seq x y z
N MET A 1 16.02 -0.78 38.50
CA MET A 1 14.60 -1.19 38.41
C MET A 1 14.51 -2.29 37.37
N THR A 2 14.09 -3.48 37.75
CA THR A 2 14.17 -4.70 36.93
C THR A 2 13.08 -4.70 35.86
N SER A 3 13.47 -4.73 34.59
CA SER A 3 12.54 -4.93 33.47
C SER A 3 11.93 -6.33 33.59
N PRO A 4 10.59 -6.50 33.64
CA PRO A 4 10.00 -7.81 33.75
C PRO A 4 10.21 -8.54 32.42
N GLY A 5 11.12 -9.50 32.42
CA GLY A 5 11.36 -10.39 31.29
C GLY A 5 10.07 -11.09 30.92
N GLY A 6 9.47 -10.66 29.80
CA GLY A 6 8.39 -11.39 29.15
C GLY A 6 8.86 -12.83 28.91
N SER A 7 8.01 -13.79 29.25
CA SER A 7 8.28 -15.20 29.03
C SER A 7 8.43 -15.47 27.53
N ASN A 8 9.65 -15.36 27.00
CA ASN A 8 10.00 -15.71 25.62
C ASN A 8 10.06 -17.23 25.47
N LYS A 9 8.95 -17.92 25.77
CA LYS A 9 8.84 -19.33 25.40
C LYS A 9 8.70 -19.38 23.87
N PRO A 10 9.67 -19.95 23.16
CA PRO A 10 9.58 -20.04 21.71
C PRO A 10 8.35 -20.87 21.35
N LEU A 11 7.62 -20.43 20.33
CA LEU A 11 6.51 -21.18 19.76
C LEU A 11 7.00 -22.57 19.33
N SER A 12 6.13 -23.58 19.45
CA SER A 12 6.46 -24.91 18.95
C SER A 12 6.65 -24.88 17.43
N SER A 13 7.42 -25.82 16.88
CA SER A 13 7.63 -25.91 15.42
C SER A 13 6.31 -26.00 14.65
N THR A 14 5.32 -26.72 15.20
CA THR A 14 3.97 -26.83 14.63
C THR A 14 3.25 -25.48 14.62
N ALA A 15 3.25 -24.76 15.74
CA ALA A 15 2.59 -23.45 15.84
C ALA A 15 3.23 -22.42 14.91
N LEU A 16 4.56 -22.49 14.69
CA LEU A 16 5.24 -21.65 13.72
C LEU A 16 4.82 -21.96 12.28
N ARG A 17 4.67 -23.25 11.92
CA ARG A 17 4.23 -23.66 10.58
C ARG A 17 2.81 -23.20 10.27
N GLU A 18 1.89 -23.34 11.24
CA GLU A 18 0.52 -22.86 11.11
C GLU A 18 0.47 -21.34 10.93
N LEU A 19 1.18 -20.60 11.77
CA LEU A 19 1.26 -19.15 11.66
C LEU A 19 1.82 -18.69 10.32
N VAL A 20 2.87 -19.34 9.81
CA VAL A 20 3.45 -19.03 8.49
C VAL A 20 2.45 -19.31 7.36
N SER A 21 1.71 -20.42 7.43
CA SER A 21 0.66 -20.73 6.46
C SER A 21 -0.46 -19.69 6.47
N ASP A 22 -0.90 -19.26 7.66
CA ASP A 22 -1.94 -18.25 7.82
C ASP A 22 -1.48 -16.87 7.32
N LEU A 23 -0.23 -16.50 7.62
CA LEU A 23 0.37 -15.25 7.15
C LEU A 23 0.52 -15.25 5.63
N ALA A 24 0.99 -16.35 5.03
CA ALA A 24 1.07 -16.50 3.58
C ALA A 24 -0.32 -16.30 2.93
N GLY A 25 -1.35 -16.98 3.45
CA GLY A 25 -2.71 -16.81 2.93
C GLY A 25 -3.29 -15.41 3.15
N LYS A 26 -2.87 -14.67 4.19
CA LYS A 26 -3.24 -13.25 4.35
C LYS A 26 -2.53 -12.35 3.36
N ILE A 27 -1.25 -12.59 3.09
CA ILE A 27 -0.47 -11.85 2.09
C ILE A 27 -1.11 -12.02 0.72
N ASP A 28 -1.40 -13.24 0.29
CA ASP A 28 -2.03 -13.51 -1.01
C ASP A 28 -3.35 -12.74 -1.19
N ARG A 29 -4.18 -12.70 -0.15
CA ARG A 29 -5.45 -11.93 -0.17
C ARG A 29 -5.23 -10.43 -0.25
N LEU A 30 -4.27 -9.89 0.51
CA LEU A 30 -3.95 -8.46 0.49
C LEU A 30 -3.38 -8.05 -0.87
N GLU A 31 -2.55 -8.89 -1.49
CA GLU A 31 -2.02 -8.64 -2.83
C GLU A 31 -3.12 -8.58 -3.88
N GLN A 32 -4.09 -9.50 -3.81
CA GLN A 32 -5.26 -9.48 -4.70
C GLN A 32 -6.13 -8.23 -4.50
N GLU A 33 -6.39 -7.84 -3.26
CA GLU A 33 -7.17 -6.64 -2.94
C GLU A 33 -6.46 -5.36 -3.42
N VAL A 34 -5.14 -5.27 -3.21
CA VAL A 34 -4.34 -4.14 -3.71
C VAL A 34 -4.42 -4.04 -5.23
N GLU A 35 -4.35 -5.16 -5.96
CA GLU A 35 -4.43 -5.13 -7.41
C GLU A 35 -5.82 -4.72 -7.90
N GLN A 36 -6.89 -5.21 -7.27
CA GLN A 36 -8.24 -4.74 -7.57
C GLN A 36 -8.40 -3.23 -7.32
N LEU A 37 -7.95 -2.74 -6.17
CA LEU A 37 -8.01 -1.32 -5.84
C LEU A 37 -7.22 -0.45 -6.83
N ARG A 38 -6.11 -0.95 -7.38
CA ARG A 38 -5.34 -0.25 -8.42
C ARG A 38 -6.11 -0.15 -9.73
N LEU A 39 -6.76 -1.23 -10.15
CA LEU A 39 -7.62 -1.25 -11.35
C LEU A 39 -8.80 -0.28 -11.19
N ASP A 40 -9.50 -0.35 -10.07
CA ASP A 40 -10.64 0.52 -9.77
C ASP A 40 -10.22 1.99 -9.72
N ASN A 41 -9.08 2.29 -9.08
CA ASN A 41 -8.55 3.64 -9.04
C ASN A 41 -8.20 4.16 -10.45
N SER A 42 -7.64 3.32 -11.32
CA SER A 42 -7.35 3.68 -12.71
C SER A 42 -8.62 4.04 -13.47
N ASN A 43 -9.66 3.20 -13.36
CA ASN A 43 -10.96 3.43 -14.02
C ASN A 43 -11.62 4.71 -13.51
N LEU A 44 -11.68 4.91 -12.19
CA LEU A 44 -12.22 6.12 -11.59
C LEU A 44 -11.49 7.39 -12.04
N ARG A 45 -10.17 7.33 -12.27
CA ARG A 45 -9.42 8.47 -12.79
C ARG A 45 -9.79 8.82 -14.23
N LEU A 46 -10.06 7.81 -15.07
CA LEU A 46 -10.54 8.02 -16.44
C LEU A 46 -11.95 8.63 -16.45
N ASP A 47 -12.88 8.04 -15.69
CA ASP A 47 -14.26 8.53 -15.60
C ASP A 47 -14.31 9.96 -15.04
N ASN A 48 -13.53 10.23 -14.01
CA ASN A 48 -13.46 11.55 -13.42
C ASN A 48 -12.91 12.58 -14.40
N GLN A 49 -11.95 12.20 -15.25
CA GLN A 49 -11.42 13.07 -16.30
C GLN A 49 -12.48 13.36 -17.37
N ALA A 50 -13.20 12.33 -17.85
CA ALA A 50 -14.28 12.50 -18.81
C ALA A 50 -15.40 13.43 -18.28
N LEU A 51 -15.80 13.26 -17.02
CA LEU A 51 -16.79 14.12 -16.38
C LEU A 51 -16.31 15.58 -16.26
N LYS A 52 -15.03 15.78 -15.94
CA LYS A 52 -14.43 17.12 -15.88
C LYS A 52 -14.43 17.81 -17.24
N ASP A 53 -14.14 17.07 -18.31
CA ASP A 53 -14.15 17.59 -19.67
C ASP A 53 -15.58 17.93 -20.11
N GLU A 54 -16.56 17.11 -19.76
CA GLU A 54 -17.97 17.40 -20.02
C GLU A 54 -18.45 18.65 -19.26
N ILE A 55 -18.05 18.82 -18.00
CA ILE A 55 -18.34 20.04 -17.23
C ILE A 55 -17.73 21.28 -17.90
N ALA A 56 -16.49 21.19 -18.38
CA ALA A 56 -15.82 22.30 -19.03
C ALA A 56 -16.54 22.70 -20.33
N ARG A 57 -16.95 21.71 -21.13
CA ARG A 57 -17.75 21.92 -22.34
C ARG A 57 -19.08 22.61 -22.03
N LEU A 58 -19.82 22.12 -21.03
CA LEU A 58 -21.13 22.66 -20.65
C LEU A 58 -21.06 24.06 -20.07
N LYS A 59 -19.97 24.40 -19.38
CA LYS A 59 -19.79 25.69 -18.72
C LYS A 59 -18.95 26.69 -19.53
N HIS A 60 -18.58 26.35 -20.77
CA HIS A 60 -17.70 27.15 -21.62
C HIS A 60 -16.38 27.56 -20.90
N LEU A 61 -15.86 26.65 -20.07
CA LEU A 61 -14.60 26.86 -19.37
C LEU A 61 -13.43 26.56 -20.31
N PRO A 62 -12.26 27.20 -20.13
CA PRO A 62 -11.06 26.85 -20.88
C PRO A 62 -10.70 25.37 -20.68
N PRO A 63 -10.04 24.72 -21.66
CA PRO A 63 -9.69 23.30 -21.57
C PRO A 63 -8.85 23.03 -20.32
N ARG A 64 -9.25 21.99 -19.59
CA ARG A 64 -8.63 21.66 -18.31
C ARG A 64 -7.20 21.17 -18.54
N PRO A 65 -6.21 21.62 -17.75
CA PRO A 65 -4.86 21.09 -17.87
C PRO A 65 -4.86 19.57 -17.65
N PRO A 66 -4.00 18.83 -18.36
CA PRO A 66 -3.86 17.39 -18.13
C PRO A 66 -3.53 17.14 -16.66
N PHE A 67 -4.22 16.16 -16.08
CA PHE A 67 -4.07 15.83 -14.66
C PHE A 67 -2.66 15.30 -14.41
N LYS A 68 -1.83 16.09 -13.72
CA LYS A 68 -0.54 15.63 -13.24
C LYS A 68 -0.74 14.81 -11.96
N PRO A 69 0.02 13.72 -11.75
CA PRO A 69 0.05 13.03 -10.47
C PRO A 69 0.36 14.03 -9.34
N SER A 70 -0.37 13.97 -8.23
CA SER A 70 -0.24 14.92 -7.13
C SER A 70 1.05 14.72 -6.33
N GLY A 71 1.90 13.75 -6.68
CA GLY A 71 3.05 13.34 -5.87
C GLY A 71 2.66 12.50 -4.65
N MET A 72 1.36 12.40 -4.34
CA MET A 72 0.83 11.56 -3.26
C MET A 72 0.90 10.06 -3.58
N GLU A 73 1.11 9.67 -4.84
CA GLU A 73 1.41 8.28 -5.19
C GLU A 73 2.71 7.79 -4.51
N LYS A 74 3.64 8.70 -4.20
CA LYS A 74 4.84 8.39 -3.42
C LYS A 74 4.52 8.09 -1.96
N ALA A 75 3.45 8.63 -1.40
CA ALA A 75 3.06 8.32 -0.02
C ALA A 75 2.55 6.88 0.11
N GLY A 76 1.87 6.35 -0.92
CA GLY A 76 1.56 4.92 -1.02
C GLY A 76 2.81 4.07 -1.27
N ALA A 77 3.77 4.58 -2.05
CA ALA A 77 5.06 3.93 -2.26
C ALA A 77 5.99 3.98 -1.03
N VAL A 78 5.82 4.92 -0.09
CA VAL A 78 6.59 4.93 1.17
C VAL A 78 6.31 3.68 2.03
N MET A 79 5.14 3.03 1.86
CA MET A 79 4.90 1.69 2.44
C MET A 79 5.64 0.55 1.72
N SER A 80 6.20 0.76 0.52
CA SER A 80 7.14 -0.21 -0.09
C SER A 80 8.52 -0.20 0.58
N GLY A 81 8.74 0.73 1.53
CA GLY A 81 9.84 0.71 2.50
C GLY A 81 9.44 0.13 3.86
N TRP A 82 8.33 -0.59 3.98
CA TRP A 82 8.02 -1.32 5.21
C TRP A 82 9.12 -2.37 5.46
N ARG A 83 9.98 -2.09 6.44
CA ARG A 83 10.95 -3.04 6.98
C ARG A 83 10.30 -3.75 8.17
N PRO A 84 9.75 -4.97 8.01
CA PRO A 84 9.45 -5.78 9.18
C PRO A 84 10.81 -6.19 9.76
N PHE A 85 11.06 -5.77 11.01
CA PHE A 85 12.26 -6.06 11.78
C PHE A 85 13.52 -5.27 11.35
N GLY A 86 13.64 -4.05 11.87
CA GLY A 86 14.89 -3.32 11.86
C GLY A 86 15.90 -3.92 12.85
N ASN A 87 17.00 -4.45 12.33
CA ASN A 87 18.35 -4.02 12.74
C ASN A 87 19.41 -4.53 11.75
N VAL A 88 19.60 -3.85 10.62
CA VAL A 88 20.91 -3.74 9.96
C VAL A 88 20.98 -2.34 9.34
N ILE A 89 21.80 -1.48 9.95
CA ILE A 89 22.30 -0.26 9.31
C ILE A 89 23.37 -0.75 8.33
N VAL A 90 23.06 -0.78 7.03
CA VAL A 90 24.11 -0.73 6.02
C VAL A 90 24.52 0.74 5.92
N VAL A 91 25.62 1.07 6.60
CA VAL A 91 26.38 2.28 6.32
C VAL A 91 27.17 1.95 5.05
N ASP A 92 26.79 2.55 3.92
CA ASP A 92 27.65 2.53 2.73
C ASP A 92 28.99 3.17 3.09
N VAL A 93 30.08 2.44 2.82
CA VAL A 93 31.46 2.95 2.75
C VAL A 93 31.81 3.10 1.28
#